data_AF-A0A7V8RH14-F1
#
_entry.id   AF-A0A7V8RH14-F1
#
_cell.length_a   1.000
_cell.length_b   1.000
_cell.length_c   1.000
_cell.angle_alpha   90.00
_cell.angle_beta   90.00
_cell.angle_gamma   90.00
#
_symmetry.space_group_name_H-M   'P 1'
#
loop_
_entity.id
_entity.type
_entity.pdbx_description
1 polymer ?
#
loop_
_entity_poly.entity_id
_entity_poly.type
_entity_poly.pdbx_seq_one_letter_code
_entity_poly.pdbx_strand_id
1 'polypeptide(L)'
;MNAMQMPMPMNANMPMMPMMGMPMMMATMTCEMMDDGMMCKMMPAAGMDMAMFKNNAEMMQMMMNCGMPMMMHCGNMSMMCMSPASMAMPMASMMMPMPMMGMPMPSMKCVMECTVMADCMMCKVMPMAGMNMDMMKNCCALMMKMMGDCGMPMMMSCNGMPMMCCTC
;
A
#
# COMPACT_ATOMS: atom_id res chain seq x y z
N MET A 1 -20.03 31.96 -23.48
CA MET A 1 -19.30 30.73 -23.88
C MET A 1 -17.82 31.06 -23.97
N ASN A 2 -17.02 30.39 -23.11
CA ASN A 2 -15.56 30.27 -23.09
C ASN A 2 -14.68 31.47 -23.49
N ALA A 3 -14.42 32.34 -22.51
CA ALA A 3 -13.25 33.20 -22.48
C ALA A 3 -12.49 32.94 -21.17
N MET A 4 -11.39 32.19 -21.26
CA MET A 4 -10.19 32.39 -20.46
C MET A 4 -9.11 31.46 -21.00
N GLN A 5 -8.48 31.90 -22.09
CA GLN A 5 -7.10 31.54 -22.39
C GLN A 5 -6.26 32.05 -21.22
N MET A 6 -5.88 31.15 -20.32
CA MET A 6 -4.80 31.38 -19.37
C MET A 6 -3.55 30.77 -19.97
N PRO A 7 -2.63 31.58 -20.53
CA PRO A 7 -1.29 31.12 -20.88
C PRO A 7 -0.55 30.88 -19.56
N MET A 8 -0.56 29.63 -19.08
CA MET A 8 0.34 29.24 -18.01
C MET A 8 1.75 29.15 -18.62
N PRO A 9 2.73 29.95 -18.13
CA PRO A 9 4.10 29.81 -18.56
C PRO A 9 4.60 28.46 -18.07
N MET A 10 4.68 27.48 -18.98
CA MET A 10 5.46 26.27 -18.74
C MET A 10 6.91 26.71 -18.59
N ASN A 11 7.31 26.93 -17.34
CA ASN A 11 8.69 27.08 -16.94
C ASN A 11 9.40 25.78 -17.30
N ALA A 12 10.00 25.75 -18.49
CA ALA A 12 10.79 24.67 -19.06
C ALA A 12 12.10 24.38 -18.29
N ASN A 13 12.23 24.91 -17.06
CA ASN A 13 13.44 24.89 -16.26
C ASN A 13 13.22 24.41 -14.81
N MET A 14 12.06 23.84 -14.49
CA MET A 14 12.00 22.93 -13.35
C MET A 14 12.51 21.59 -13.87
N PRO A 15 13.70 21.10 -13.45
CA PRO A 15 13.98 19.69 -13.60
C PRO A 15 12.81 19.00 -12.89
N MET A 16 11.93 18.39 -13.69
CA MET A 16 11.09 17.31 -13.22
C MET A 16 12.08 16.33 -12.62
N MET A 17 12.37 16.51 -11.33
CA MET A 17 13.15 15.56 -10.55
C MET A 17 12.46 14.26 -10.87
N PRO A 18 13.14 13.33 -11.58
CA PRO A 18 12.58 12.02 -11.82
C PRO A 18 12.19 11.56 -10.43
N MET A 19 10.89 11.38 -10.17
CA MET A 19 10.45 10.69 -8.97
C MET A 19 11.32 9.45 -8.93
N MET A 20 12.27 9.46 -8.00
CA MET A 20 13.40 8.54 -8.00
C MET A 20 12.82 7.15 -8.18
N GLY A 21 13.19 6.52 -9.29
CA GLY A 21 12.78 5.18 -9.68
C GLY A 21 13.22 4.17 -8.63
N MET A 22 12.53 4.15 -7.50
CA MET A 22 12.57 3.02 -6.60
C MET A 22 11.89 1.89 -7.38
N PRO A 23 12.65 0.84 -7.76
CA PRO A 23 12.10 -0.25 -8.53
C PRO A 23 10.97 -0.86 -7.71
N MET A 24 9.76 -0.85 -8.27
CA MET A 24 8.67 -1.62 -7.71
C MET A 24 9.12 -3.06 -7.53
N MET A 25 9.12 -3.51 -6.29
CA MET A 25 9.56 -4.87 -5.98
C MET A 25 8.47 -5.86 -6.38
N MET A 26 8.81 -6.82 -7.22
CA MET A 26 7.92 -7.94 -7.50
C MET A 26 8.03 -8.97 -6.37
N ALA A 27 6.88 -9.32 -5.79
CA ALA A 27 6.78 -10.33 -4.73
C ALA A 27 5.68 -11.34 -5.07
N THR A 28 5.79 -12.55 -4.52
CA THR A 28 4.63 -13.44 -4.40
C THR A 28 3.97 -13.20 -3.06
N MET A 29 2.65 -13.23 -3.01
CA MET A 29 1.88 -13.06 -1.78
C MET A 29 0.83 -14.15 -1.67
N THR A 30 0.82 -14.80 -0.51
CA THR A 30 -0.21 -15.75 -0.09
C THR A 30 -0.91 -15.17 1.11
N CYS A 31 -2.25 -15.19 1.14
CA CYS A 31 -3.01 -14.68 2.28
C CYS A 31 -3.93 -15.77 2.84
N GLU A 32 -4.04 -15.81 4.15
CA GLU A 32 -4.88 -16.71 4.91
C GLU A 32 -5.82 -15.90 5.82
N MET A 33 -7.10 -16.25 5.81
CA MET A 33 -8.07 -15.61 6.70
C MET A 33 -7.97 -16.19 8.10
N MET A 34 -7.82 -15.31 9.08
CA MET A 34 -7.77 -15.63 10.50
C MET A 34 -9.05 -15.14 11.20
N ASP A 35 -9.24 -15.53 12.46
CA ASP A 35 -10.39 -15.10 13.25
C ASP A 35 -10.40 -13.60 13.52
N ASP A 36 -9.22 -12.98 13.61
CA ASP A 36 -9.00 -11.58 13.97
C ASP A 36 -8.45 -10.72 12.83
N GLY A 37 -8.29 -11.27 11.63
CA GLY A 37 -7.59 -10.60 10.54
C GLY A 37 -7.41 -11.44 9.29
N MET A 38 -6.61 -10.94 8.38
CA MET A 38 -6.00 -11.68 7.28
C MET A 38 -4.49 -11.66 7.48
N MET A 39 -3.84 -12.82 7.44
CA MET A 39 -2.39 -12.94 7.48
C MET A 39 -1.88 -13.11 6.05
N CYS A 40 -1.06 -12.18 5.57
CA CYS A 40 -0.43 -12.26 4.26
C CYS A 40 1.07 -12.53 4.39
N LYS A 41 1.53 -13.62 3.79
CA LYS A 41 2.94 -13.98 3.63
C LYS A 41 3.42 -13.50 2.26
N MET A 42 4.40 -12.60 2.27
CA MET A 42 5.08 -12.09 1.09
C MET A 42 6.47 -12.71 0.95
N MET A 43 6.82 -13.14 -0.25
CA MET A 43 8.12 -13.71 -0.61
C MET A 43 8.66 -13.02 -1.87
N PRO A 44 9.97 -13.00 -2.11
CA PRO A 44 10.51 -12.48 -3.37
C PRO A 44 9.94 -13.25 -4.57
N ALA A 45 9.65 -12.54 -5.66
CA ALA A 45 9.33 -13.20 -6.93
C ALA A 45 10.51 -14.05 -7.42
N ALA A 46 10.22 -15.10 -8.21
CA ALA A 46 11.25 -15.98 -8.75
C ALA A 46 12.32 -15.18 -9.52
N GLY A 47 13.59 -15.38 -9.17
CA GLY A 47 14.73 -14.67 -9.77
C GLY A 47 15.10 -13.34 -9.09
N MET A 48 14.39 -12.94 -8.03
CA MET A 48 14.78 -11.80 -7.19
C MET A 48 15.71 -12.25 -6.05
N ASP A 49 16.72 -11.43 -5.77
CA ASP A 49 17.67 -11.69 -4.69
C ASP A 49 17.02 -11.49 -3.31
N MET A 50 17.28 -12.43 -2.39
CA MET A 50 16.71 -12.41 -1.03
C MET A 50 17.22 -11.23 -0.18
N ALA A 51 18.48 -10.80 -0.36
CA ALA A 51 19.01 -9.65 0.36
C ALA A 51 18.34 -8.36 -0.13
N MET A 52 18.10 -8.25 -1.44
CA MET A 52 17.32 -7.16 -2.01
C MET A 52 15.87 -7.15 -1.50
N PHE A 53 15.22 -8.31 -1.39
CA PHE A 53 13.90 -8.42 -0.78
C PHE A 53 13.91 -7.93 0.66
N LYS A 54 14.87 -8.40 1.47
CA LYS A 54 15.00 -8.02 2.87
C LYS A 54 15.20 -6.52 3.06
N ASN A 55 16.06 -5.89 2.27
CA ASN A 55 16.28 -4.44 2.33
C ASN A 55 14.99 -3.65 2.04
N ASN A 56 14.23 -4.06 1.03
CA ASN A 56 12.95 -3.41 0.70
C ASN A 56 11.88 -3.71 1.77
N ALA A 57 11.91 -4.91 2.33
CA ALA A 57 11.01 -5.32 3.41
C ALA A 57 11.25 -4.52 4.69
N GLU A 58 12.52 -4.33 5.07
CA GLU A 58 12.94 -3.47 6.18
C GLU A 58 12.58 -2.01 5.90
N MET A 59 12.75 -1.53 4.67
CA MET A 59 12.33 -0.19 4.28
C MET A 59 10.82 -0.01 4.43
N MET A 60 10.01 -0.97 3.99
CA MET A 60 8.56 -0.92 4.16
C MET A 60 8.16 -0.94 5.63
N GLN A 61 8.78 -1.79 6.44
CA GLN A 61 8.56 -1.85 7.88
C GLN A 61 8.95 -0.52 8.55
N MET A 62 10.08 0.07 8.18
CA MET A 62 10.52 1.38 8.66
C MET A 62 9.49 2.47 8.29
N MET A 63 9.01 2.48 7.04
CA MET A 63 8.02 3.45 6.59
C MET A 63 6.70 3.33 7.37
N MET A 64 6.24 2.10 7.59
CA MET A 64 5.08 1.82 8.42
C MET A 64 5.32 2.27 9.88
N ASN A 65 6.48 1.99 10.45
CA ASN A 65 6.84 2.40 11.80
C ASN A 65 6.96 3.93 11.94
N CYS A 66 7.30 4.64 10.85
CA CYS A 66 7.24 6.10 10.77
C CYS A 66 5.82 6.66 10.64
N GLY A 67 4.80 5.79 10.70
CA GLY A 67 3.40 6.18 10.68
C GLY A 67 2.85 6.50 9.29
N MET A 68 3.56 6.15 8.22
CA MET A 68 3.03 6.35 6.88
C MET A 68 1.96 5.30 6.56
N PRO A 69 0.81 5.71 5.99
CA PRO A 69 -0.23 4.76 5.59
C PRO A 69 0.22 3.98 4.36
N MET A 70 0.01 2.67 4.43
CA MET A 70 0.16 1.76 3.31
C MET A 70 -1.15 1.67 2.56
N MET A 71 -1.09 1.63 1.24
CA MET A 71 -2.25 1.52 0.37
C MET A 71 -2.11 0.25 -0.45
N MET A 72 -3.04 -0.69 -0.30
CA MET A 72 -3.10 -1.93 -1.06
C MET A 72 -4.15 -1.78 -2.16
N HIS A 73 -3.74 -1.87 -3.42
CA HIS A 73 -4.62 -1.72 -4.58
C HIS A 73 -4.68 -3.02 -5.38
N CYS A 74 -5.89 -3.55 -5.59
CA CYS A 74 -6.12 -4.69 -6.48
C CYS A 74 -7.24 -4.31 -7.47
N GLY A 75 -6.87 -4.01 -8.71
CA GLY A 75 -7.79 -3.41 -9.68
C GLY A 75 -8.36 -2.08 -9.18
N ASN A 76 -9.69 -1.97 -9.09
CA ASN A 76 -10.37 -0.77 -8.58
C ASN A 76 -10.54 -0.76 -7.05
N MET A 77 -10.09 -1.80 -6.35
CA MET A 77 -10.20 -1.89 -4.90
C MET A 77 -8.96 -1.31 -4.25
N SER A 78 -9.14 -0.35 -3.34
CA SER A 78 -8.06 0.29 -2.59
C SER A 78 -8.32 0.14 -1.09
N MET A 79 -7.38 -0.45 -0.36
CA MET A 79 -7.41 -0.52 1.10
C MET A 79 -6.32 0.39 1.67
N MET A 80 -6.69 1.24 2.63
CA MET A 80 -5.75 2.05 3.40
C MET A 80 -5.41 1.32 4.69
N CYS A 81 -4.22 0.74 4.72
CA CYS A 81 -3.63 0.03 5.84
C CYS A 81 -2.81 0.99 6.71
N MET A 82 -3.33 1.32 7.88
CA MET A 82 -2.66 2.11 8.90
C MET A 82 -1.80 1.22 9.80
N SER A 83 -0.55 1.59 10.01
CA SER A 83 0.29 0.94 11.03
C SER A 83 -0.13 1.36 12.44
N PRO A 84 0.18 0.59 13.50
CA PRO A 84 -0.04 1.02 14.88
C PRO A 84 0.62 2.37 15.20
N ALA A 85 1.80 2.62 14.62
CA ALA A 85 2.48 3.90 14.73
C ALA A 85 1.69 5.05 14.06
N SER A 86 1.10 4.81 12.88
CA SER A 86 0.27 5.82 12.19
C SER A 86 -1.01 6.17 12.96
N MET A 87 -1.51 5.22 13.76
CA MET A 87 -2.68 5.42 14.62
C MET A 87 -2.33 6.19 15.91
N ALA A 88 -1.10 6.05 16.40
CA ALA A 88 -0.61 6.74 17.60
C ALA A 88 -0.17 8.19 17.31
N MET A 89 0.11 8.53 16.05
CA MET A 89 0.44 9.89 15.65
C MET A 89 -0.82 10.77 15.68
N PRO A 90 -0.78 11.97 16.28
CA PRO A 90 -1.92 12.87 16.28
C PRO A 90 -2.37 13.12 14.83
N MET A 91 -3.64 12.82 14.52
CA MET A 91 -4.28 13.12 13.24
C MET A 91 -4.12 14.59 12.81
N ALA A 92 -3.72 15.49 13.72
CA ALA A 92 -3.37 16.88 13.46
C ALA A 92 -2.03 17.06 12.72
N SER A 93 -1.05 16.16 12.86
CA SER A 93 0.24 16.23 12.14
C SER A 93 0.22 15.55 10.78
N MET A 94 -0.79 14.71 10.52
CA MET A 94 -1.12 14.20 9.18
C MET A 94 -1.95 15.21 8.36
N MET A 95 -2.37 16.33 8.96
CA MET A 95 -2.98 17.48 8.28
C MET A 95 -1.93 18.44 7.69
N MET A 96 -0.80 17.95 7.20
CA MET A 96 -0.21 18.67 6.08
C MET A 96 -1.22 18.52 4.92
N PRO A 97 -1.75 19.62 4.36
CA PRO A 97 -2.64 19.56 3.22
C PRO A 97 -1.80 19.18 2.01
N MET A 98 -1.28 17.95 1.99
CA MET A 98 -0.89 17.34 0.75
C MET A 98 -2.18 17.23 -0.04
N PRO A 99 -2.27 17.89 -1.20
CA PRO A 99 -3.46 17.82 -2.02
C PRO A 99 -3.69 16.33 -2.27
N MET A 100 -4.78 15.79 -1.72
CA MET A 100 -5.35 14.52 -2.14
C MET A 100 -5.89 14.70 -3.57
N MET A 101 -5.01 15.08 -4.49
CA MET A 101 -5.28 15.32 -5.90
C MET A 101 -5.29 13.97 -6.58
N GLY A 102 -6.48 13.38 -6.65
CA GLY A 102 -6.77 12.26 -7.55
C GLY A 102 -6.42 10.86 -7.03
N MET A 103 -6.08 10.70 -5.75
CA MET A 103 -5.99 9.36 -5.15
C MET A 103 -7.41 8.78 -4.98
N PRO A 104 -7.71 7.58 -5.52
CA PRO A 104 -9.01 6.94 -5.36
C PRO A 104 -9.29 6.74 -3.88
N MET A 105 -10.45 7.23 -3.42
CA MET A 105 -10.86 7.13 -2.02
C MET A 105 -10.76 5.67 -1.56
N PRO A 106 -10.06 5.36 -0.46
CA PRO A 106 -9.91 3.99 0.00
C PRO A 106 -11.26 3.37 0.26
N SER A 107 -11.53 2.23 -0.36
CA SER A 107 -12.73 1.43 -0.12
C SER A 107 -12.80 0.89 1.32
N MET A 108 -11.65 0.79 2.02
CA MET A 108 -11.60 0.33 3.41
C MET A 108 -10.37 0.87 4.15
N LYS A 109 -10.48 1.08 5.48
CA LYS A 109 -9.38 1.45 6.36
C LYS A 109 -9.04 0.33 7.34
N CYS A 110 -7.89 -0.30 7.20
CA CYS A 110 -7.46 -1.42 8.04
C CYS A 110 -6.27 -1.03 8.93
N VAL A 111 -5.99 -1.83 9.95
CA VAL A 111 -4.71 -1.83 10.67
C VAL A 111 -3.82 -2.88 10.03
N MET A 112 -2.55 -2.58 9.78
CA MET A 112 -1.60 -3.55 9.24
C MET A 112 -0.33 -3.58 10.08
N GLU A 113 0.06 -4.79 10.48
CA GLU A 113 1.28 -5.07 11.24
C GLU A 113 2.17 -6.01 10.44
N CYS A 114 3.36 -5.54 10.08
CA CYS A 114 4.30 -6.31 9.27
C CYS A 114 5.54 -6.70 10.08
N THR A 115 5.93 -7.96 9.97
CA THR A 115 7.14 -8.54 10.57
C THR A 115 8.00 -9.13 9.46
N VAL A 116 9.24 -8.66 9.36
CA VAL A 116 10.23 -9.22 8.45
C VAL A 116 10.83 -10.47 9.08
N MET A 117 10.74 -11.60 8.39
CA MET A 117 11.37 -12.87 8.73
C MET A 117 12.58 -13.11 7.82
N ALA A 118 13.30 -14.21 8.03
CA ALA A 118 14.51 -14.51 7.25
C ALA A 118 14.22 -14.76 5.76
N ASP A 119 13.10 -15.40 5.45
CA ASP A 119 12.73 -15.87 4.11
C ASP A 119 11.49 -15.16 3.52
N CYS A 120 10.78 -14.40 4.34
CA CYS A 120 9.50 -13.79 3.97
C CYS A 120 9.20 -12.56 4.83
N MET A 121 8.17 -11.82 4.45
CA MET A 121 7.53 -10.84 5.31
C MET A 121 6.11 -11.28 5.61
N MET A 122 5.74 -11.29 6.87
CA MET A 122 4.37 -11.56 7.31
C MET A 122 3.67 -10.24 7.65
N CYS A 123 2.55 -9.95 7.01
CA CYS A 123 1.72 -8.79 7.33
C CYS A 123 0.32 -9.23 7.75
N LYS A 124 -0.05 -8.89 8.98
CA LYS A 124 -1.39 -9.09 9.51
C LYS A 124 -2.23 -7.86 9.26
N VAL A 125 -3.34 -8.01 8.54
CA VAL A 125 -4.32 -6.97 8.26
C VAL A 125 -5.55 -7.21 9.14
N MET A 126 -5.94 -6.22 9.91
CA MET A 126 -7.03 -6.26 10.89
C MET A 126 -7.98 -5.08 10.62
N PRO A 127 -9.26 -5.12 11.04
CA PRO A 127 -10.12 -3.96 10.88
C PRO A 127 -9.67 -2.87 11.85
N MET A 128 -9.87 -1.61 11.47
CA MET A 128 -9.78 -0.51 12.41
C MET A 128 -10.93 -0.57 13.42
N ALA A 129 -10.69 -0.07 14.64
CA ALA A 129 -11.72 0.06 15.67
C ALA A 129 -12.96 0.79 15.11
N GLY A 130 -14.13 0.18 15.27
CA GLY A 130 -15.40 0.71 14.75
C GLY A 130 -15.81 0.20 13.35
N MET A 131 -14.99 -0.62 12.68
CA MET A 131 -15.39 -1.32 11.46
C MET A 131 -15.84 -2.76 11.72
N ASN A 132 -16.78 -3.26 10.91
CA ASN A 132 -17.26 -4.64 11.00
C ASN A 132 -16.24 -5.63 10.39
N MET A 133 -15.91 -6.68 11.14
CA MET A 133 -15.13 -7.83 10.68
C MET A 133 -15.70 -8.50 9.43
N ASP A 134 -17.03 -8.61 9.29
CA ASP A 134 -17.65 -9.22 8.11
C ASP A 134 -17.33 -8.43 6.84
N MET A 135 -17.30 -7.10 6.94
CA MET A 135 -16.95 -6.23 5.81
C MET A 135 -15.49 -6.43 5.42
N MET A 136 -14.61 -6.62 6.40
CA MET A 136 -13.20 -6.89 6.14
C MET A 136 -13.02 -8.25 5.49
N LYS A 137 -13.64 -9.30 6.04
CA LYS A 137 -13.59 -10.65 5.48
C LYS A 137 -14.06 -10.66 4.02
N ASN A 138 -15.13 -9.94 3.70
CA ASN A 138 -15.62 -9.80 2.33
C ASN A 138 -14.63 -9.05 1.43
N CYS A 139 -14.04 -7.96 1.90
CA CYS A 139 -13.05 -7.18 1.14
C CYS A 139 -11.78 -8.01 0.87
N CYS A 140 -11.25 -8.67 1.90
CA CYS A 140 -10.09 -9.56 1.81
C CYS A 140 -10.36 -10.77 0.90
N ALA A 141 -11.53 -11.41 1.01
CA ALA A 141 -11.92 -12.51 0.13
C ALA A 141 -12.02 -12.07 -1.33
N LEU A 142 -12.61 -10.88 -1.60
CA LEU A 142 -12.66 -10.32 -2.94
C LEU A 142 -11.26 -10.00 -3.47
N MET A 143 -10.38 -9.45 -2.62
CA MET A 143 -9.00 -9.14 -2.98
C MET A 143 -8.25 -10.42 -3.39
N MET A 144 -8.32 -11.47 -2.57
CA MET A 144 -7.69 -12.77 -2.89
C MET A 144 -8.27 -13.36 -4.17
N LYS A 145 -9.59 -13.25 -4.38
CA LYS A 145 -10.23 -13.69 -5.62
C LYS A 145 -9.73 -12.93 -6.85
N MET A 146 -9.59 -11.61 -6.76
CA MET A 146 -9.08 -10.80 -7.86
C MET A 146 -7.61 -11.13 -8.17
N MET A 147 -6.80 -11.38 -7.14
CA MET A 147 -5.42 -11.78 -7.36
C MET A 147 -5.30 -13.18 -7.96
N GLY A 148 -6.06 -14.16 -7.44
CA GLY A 148 -5.97 -15.56 -7.84
C GLY A 148 -6.72 -15.87 -9.14
N ASP A 149 -8.00 -15.53 -9.21
CA ASP A 149 -8.88 -15.89 -10.33
C ASP A 149 -8.73 -14.94 -11.52
N CYS A 150 -8.42 -13.67 -11.26
CA CYS A 150 -8.29 -12.64 -12.30
C CYS A 150 -6.83 -12.28 -12.62
N GLY A 151 -5.85 -12.86 -11.91
CA GLY A 151 -4.43 -12.59 -12.13
C GLY A 151 -4.03 -11.13 -11.89
N MET A 152 -4.85 -10.36 -11.17
CA MET A 152 -4.62 -8.94 -10.97
C MET A 152 -3.52 -8.74 -9.93
N PRO A 153 -2.41 -8.04 -10.25
CA PRO A 153 -1.38 -7.78 -9.26
C PRO A 153 -1.94 -6.88 -8.16
N MET A 154 -1.53 -7.16 -6.93
CA MET A 154 -1.78 -6.28 -5.81
C MET A 154 -0.63 -5.30 -5.65
N MET A 155 -0.94 -4.03 -5.82
CA MET A 155 0.00 -2.94 -5.75
C MET A 155 -0.02 -2.34 -4.35
N MET A 156 1.08 -2.44 -3.63
CA MET A 156 1.29 -1.79 -2.34
C MET A 156 2.04 -0.49 -2.54
N SER A 157 1.48 0.62 -2.08
CA SER A 157 2.14 1.92 -2.06
C SER A 157 2.20 2.51 -0.67
N CYS A 158 3.26 3.25 -0.35
CA CYS A 158 3.40 3.99 0.90
C CYS A 158 3.32 5.47 0.59
N ASN A 159 2.34 6.19 1.15
CA ASN A 159 2.13 7.62 0.86
C ASN A 159 2.06 7.93 -0.66
N GLY A 160 1.45 7.04 -1.43
CA GLY A 160 1.34 7.16 -2.89
C GLY A 160 2.58 6.77 -3.70
N MET A 161 3.69 6.44 -3.05
CA MET A 161 4.85 5.86 -3.73
C MET A 161 4.69 4.34 -3.88
N PRO A 162 4.76 3.79 -5.09
CA PRO A 162 4.66 2.35 -5.28
C PRO A 162 5.87 1.63 -4.68
N MET A 163 5.62 0.66 -3.80
CA MET A 163 6.65 -0.07 -3.04
C MET A 163 6.77 -1.51 -3.52
N MET A 164 5.64 -2.19 -3.68
CA MET A 164 5.61 -3.61 -3.99
C MET A 164 4.46 -3.93 -4.95
N CYS A 165 4.72 -4.85 -5.87
CA CYS A 165 3.75 -5.44 -6.77
C CYS A 165 3.70 -6.94 -6.48
N CYS A 166 2.66 -7.37 -5.77
CA CYS A 166 2.47 -8.73 -5.34
C CYS A 166 1.59 -9.50 -6.32
N THR A 167 2.02 -10.68 -6.73
CA THR A 167 1.20 -11.66 -7.46
C THR A 167 0.92 -12.88 -6.58
N CYS A 168 -0.02 -13.74 -6.97
CA CYS A 168 -0.20 -15.05 -6.34
C CYS A 168 0.94 -16.00 -6.70
#